data_AF-A0A2N7QGS4-F1
#
_entry.id   AF-A0A2N7QGS4-F1
#
_cell.length_a   1.000
_cell.length_b   1.000
_cell.length_c   1.000
_cell.angle_alpha   90.00
_cell.angle_beta   90.00
_cell.angle_gamma   90.00
#
_symmetry.space_group_name_H-M   'P 1'
#
loop_
_entity.id
_entity.type
_entity.pdbx_description
1 polymer ?
#
loop_
_entity_poly.entity_id
_entity_poly.type
_entity_poly.pdbx_seq_one_letter_code
_entity_poly.pdbx_strand_id
1 'polypeptide(L)'
;MINLNLMGTLWLELKKQRMQNLLKIALPDEALYREIMLSLGYPNNKVNFLELALITPYSEIRKLKEKVIIEKSLLYRTGFTDDKEGLPKDFDLSLKMDKSVWNYKGIRPANYPEKRIKEIAVLLSETIDEGIVNFFLERIKMELKNKNPKNAVKRIMNFDGIGVQRKM
;
A
#
# COMPACT_ATOMS: atom_id res chain seq x y z
N MET A 1 16.94 2.89 30.70
CA MET A 1 16.36 3.98 29.86
C MET A 1 16.35 3.49 28.41
N ILE A 2 15.19 3.37 27.77
CA ILE A 2 15.10 2.89 26.37
C ILE A 2 15.61 3.98 25.43
N ASN A 3 16.63 3.68 24.63
CA ASN A 3 17.12 4.59 23.59
C ASN A 3 16.23 4.49 22.35
N LEU A 4 15.31 5.44 22.18
CA LEU A 4 14.36 5.49 21.06
C LEU A 4 15.06 5.63 19.70
N ASN A 5 16.21 6.32 19.63
CA ASN A 5 16.96 6.46 18.38
C ASN A 5 17.53 5.10 17.94
N LEU A 6 18.09 4.34 18.89
CA LEU A 6 18.61 3.00 18.62
C LEU A 6 17.50 2.07 18.12
N MET A 7 16.32 2.10 18.76
CA MET A 7 15.15 1.33 18.33
C MET A 7 14.67 1.72 16.93
N GLY A 8 14.69 3.02 16.61
CA GLY A 8 14.36 3.52 15.27
C GLY A 8 15.31 2.98 14.20
N THR A 9 16.62 3.00 14.46
CA THR A 9 17.64 2.45 13.54
C THR A 9 17.47 0.95 13.35
N LEU A 10 17.29 0.19 14.44
CA LEU A 10 17.03 -1.26 14.37
C LEU A 10 15.80 -1.58 13.52
N TRP A 11 14.71 -0.82 13.71
CA TRP A 11 13.49 -1.01 12.93
C TRP A 11 13.68 -0.71 11.44
N LEU A 12 14.46 0.33 11.12
CA LEU A 12 14.82 0.65 9.74
C LEU A 12 15.67 -0.47 9.10
N GLU A 13 16.66 -1.01 9.82
CA GLU A 13 17.49 -2.11 9.31
C GLU A 13 16.66 -3.38 9.06
N LEU A 14 15.71 -3.70 9.94
CA LEU A 14 14.78 -4.82 9.72
C LEU A 14 13.93 -4.63 8.45
N LYS A 15 13.49 -3.40 8.16
CA LYS A 15 12.76 -3.08 6.92
C LYS A 15 13.64 -3.24 5.69
N LYS A 16 14.87 -2.72 5.72
CA LYS A 16 15.84 -2.85 4.63
C LYS A 16 16.13 -4.33 4.34
N GLN A 17 16.39 -5.12 5.38
CA GLN A 17 16.67 -6.54 5.22
C GLN A 17 15.49 -7.30 4.61
N ARG A 18 14.25 -6.99 5.02
CA ARG A 18 13.05 -7.58 4.42
C ARG A 18 12.92 -7.21 2.95
N MET A 19 13.10 -5.94 2.59
CA MET A 19 13.07 -5.49 1.20
C MET A 19 14.16 -6.17 0.35
N GLN A 20 15.39 -6.25 0.87
CA GLN A 20 16.49 -6.96 0.19
C GLN A 20 16.17 -8.43 -0.05
N ASN A 21 15.48 -9.09 0.89
CA ASN A 21 15.05 -10.48 0.71
C ASN A 21 13.92 -10.60 -0.31
N LEU A 22 12.96 -9.67 -0.32
CA LEU A 22 11.89 -9.64 -1.34
C LEU A 22 12.45 -9.44 -2.75
N LEU A 23 13.44 -8.55 -2.91
CA LEU A 23 14.10 -8.31 -4.20
C LEU A 23 14.85 -9.52 -4.77
N LYS A 24 15.16 -10.54 -3.96
CA LYS A 24 15.73 -11.80 -4.46
C LYS A 24 14.71 -12.67 -5.20
N ILE A 25 13.41 -12.44 -4.96
CA ILE A 25 12.32 -13.32 -5.43
C ILE A 25 11.20 -12.57 -6.16
N ALA A 26 11.24 -11.24 -6.22
CA ALA A 26 10.22 -10.41 -6.82
C ALA A 26 10.84 -9.23 -7.57
N LEU A 27 10.16 -8.79 -8.64
CA LEU A 27 10.54 -7.58 -9.36
C LEU A 27 10.44 -6.35 -8.43
N PRO A 28 11.19 -5.27 -8.68
CA PRO A 28 11.25 -4.11 -7.79
C PRO A 28 9.88 -3.51 -7.42
N ASP A 29 9.00 -3.32 -8.40
CA ASP A 29 7.65 -2.79 -8.14
C ASP A 29 6.78 -3.75 -7.31
N GLU A 30 6.86 -5.05 -7.59
CA GLU A 30 6.14 -6.08 -6.83
C GLU A 30 6.63 -6.14 -5.38
N ALA A 31 7.95 -6.09 -5.17
CA ALA A 31 8.56 -6.05 -3.84
C ALA A 31 8.12 -4.81 -3.05
N LEU A 32 8.13 -3.63 -3.70
CA LEU A 32 7.69 -2.38 -3.09
C LEU A 32 6.18 -2.39 -2.80
N TYR A 33 5.36 -2.86 -3.73
CA TYR A 33 3.92 -3.03 -3.54
C TYR A 33 3.61 -3.89 -2.31
N ARG A 34 4.24 -5.07 -2.18
CA ARG A 34 4.04 -5.95 -1.01
C ARG A 34 4.44 -5.30 0.30
N GLU A 35 5.56 -4.57 0.34
CA GLU A 35 6.00 -3.88 1.57
C GLU A 35 5.09 -2.70 1.92
N ILE A 36 4.56 -1.97 0.93
CA ILE A 36 3.55 -0.94 1.13
C ILE A 36 2.29 -1.56 1.72
N MET A 37 1.77 -2.63 1.10
CA MET A 37 0.58 -3.33 1.57
C MET A 37 0.77 -3.85 3.00
N LEU A 38 1.87 -4.56 3.28
CA LEU A 38 2.23 -4.98 4.64
C LEU A 38 2.22 -3.81 5.65
N SER A 39 2.70 -2.63 5.22
CA SER A 39 2.77 -1.43 6.05
C SER A 39 1.41 -0.75 6.28
N LEU A 40 0.42 -0.96 5.42
CA LEU A 40 -0.97 -0.49 5.63
C LEU A 40 -1.64 -1.23 6.79
N GLY A 41 -1.25 -2.49 7.00
CA GLY A 41 -1.69 -3.27 8.15
C GLY A 41 -1.17 -2.67 9.45
N TYR A 42 -2.08 -2.13 10.27
CA TYR A 42 -1.83 -1.97 11.70
C TYR A 42 -1.49 -3.35 12.31
N PRO A 43 -0.89 -3.43 13.51
CA PRO A 43 -0.24 -4.66 14.00
C PRO A 43 -1.04 -5.96 13.80
N ASN A 44 -2.37 -5.90 13.95
CA ASN A 44 -3.26 -7.05 13.84
C ASN A 44 -3.69 -7.43 12.40
N ASN A 45 -3.38 -6.63 11.38
CA ASN A 45 -3.77 -6.84 9.98
C ASN A 45 -2.59 -6.85 8.99
N LYS A 46 -1.34 -6.84 9.47
CA LYS A 46 -0.15 -6.85 8.59
C LYS A 46 -0.16 -8.05 7.64
N VAL A 47 -0.34 -9.25 8.20
CA VAL A 47 -0.37 -10.49 7.43
C VAL A 47 -1.53 -10.47 6.44
N ASN A 48 -2.71 -9.97 6.85
CA ASN A 48 -3.89 -9.88 5.99
C ASN A 48 -3.68 -8.97 4.78
N PHE A 49 -3.05 -7.81 4.97
CA PHE A 49 -2.71 -6.95 3.84
C PHE A 49 -1.63 -7.54 2.95
N LEU A 50 -0.68 -8.28 3.51
CA LEU A 50 0.30 -9.01 2.70
C LEU A 50 -0.37 -10.11 1.88
N GLU A 51 -1.28 -10.89 2.47
CA GLU A 51 -2.06 -11.91 1.78
C GLU A 51 -2.88 -11.29 0.64
N LEU A 52 -3.54 -10.15 0.89
CA LEU A 52 -4.25 -9.39 -0.13
C LEU A 52 -3.33 -9.01 -1.31
N ALA A 53 -2.10 -8.60 -1.03
CA ALA A 53 -1.11 -8.29 -2.06
C ALA A 53 -0.64 -9.53 -2.84
N LEU A 54 -0.62 -10.71 -2.20
CA LEU A 54 -0.25 -11.96 -2.86
C LEU A 54 -1.35 -12.49 -3.78
N ILE A 55 -2.62 -12.37 -3.39
CA ILE A 55 -3.77 -12.77 -4.23
C ILE A 55 -4.20 -11.69 -5.23
N THR A 56 -3.59 -10.51 -5.15
CA THR A 56 -3.77 -9.41 -6.12
C THR A 56 -2.40 -8.80 -6.44
N PRO A 57 -1.54 -9.53 -7.18
CA PRO A 57 -0.19 -9.08 -7.50
C PRO A 57 -0.17 -7.72 -8.20
N TYR A 58 0.93 -7.00 -8.13
CA TYR A 58 1.05 -5.68 -8.76
C TYR A 58 0.83 -5.74 -10.27
N SER A 59 1.19 -6.84 -10.92
CA SER A 59 0.92 -7.06 -12.34
C SER A 59 -0.58 -7.09 -12.67
N GLU A 60 -1.45 -7.52 -11.76
CA GLU A 60 -2.91 -7.42 -11.91
C GLU A 60 -3.37 -5.98 -11.67
N ILE A 61 -2.89 -5.33 -10.61
CA ILE A 61 -3.21 -3.93 -10.29
C ILE A 61 -2.94 -3.02 -11.49
N ARG A 62 -1.80 -3.20 -12.18
CA ARG A 62 -1.45 -2.42 -13.38
C ARG A 62 -2.46 -2.54 -14.52
N LYS A 63 -3.18 -3.66 -14.64
CA LYS A 63 -4.19 -3.84 -15.69
C LYS A 63 -5.48 -3.06 -15.41
N LEU A 64 -5.78 -2.81 -14.14
CA LEU A 64 -7.04 -2.16 -13.71
C LEU A 64 -7.08 -0.68 -14.08
N LYS A 65 -5.92 -0.03 -14.04
CA LYS A 65 -5.67 1.38 -14.35
C LYS A 65 -6.38 2.42 -13.48
N GLU A 66 -7.70 2.38 -13.48
CA GLU A 66 -8.53 3.39 -12.83
C GLU A 66 -8.63 3.14 -11.34
N LYS A 67 -8.52 4.22 -10.55
CA LYS A 67 -8.68 4.19 -9.08
C LYS A 67 -9.91 3.43 -8.63
N VAL A 68 -11.06 3.69 -9.26
CA VAL A 68 -12.35 3.10 -8.87
C VAL A 68 -12.33 1.58 -9.08
N ILE A 69 -11.71 1.13 -10.17
CA ILE A 69 -11.58 -0.31 -10.48
C ILE A 69 -10.59 -0.95 -9.51
N ILE A 70 -9.44 -0.31 -9.24
CA ILE A 70 -8.46 -0.77 -8.23
C ILE A 70 -9.12 -0.93 -6.85
N GLU A 71 -9.83 0.10 -6.39
CA GLU A 71 -10.56 0.08 -5.11
C GLU A 71 -11.57 -1.07 -5.06
N LYS A 72 -12.41 -1.20 -6.09
CA LYS A 72 -13.41 -2.28 -6.19
C LYS A 72 -12.78 -3.66 -6.19
N SER A 73 -11.75 -3.89 -7.01
CA SER A 73 -11.05 -5.17 -7.10
C SER A 73 -10.45 -5.57 -5.74
N LEU A 74 -9.79 -4.64 -5.06
CA LEU A 74 -9.22 -4.90 -3.73
C LEU A 74 -10.32 -5.18 -2.69
N LEU A 75 -11.40 -4.39 -2.65
CA LEU A 75 -12.53 -4.61 -1.74
C LEU A 75 -13.25 -5.95 -1.99
N TYR A 76 -13.34 -6.39 -3.25
CA TYR A 76 -13.89 -7.70 -3.58
C TYR A 76 -12.98 -8.80 -3.02
N ARG A 77 -11.67 -8.70 -3.26
CA ARG A 77 -10.64 -9.66 -2.79
C ARG A 77 -10.60 -9.78 -1.27
N THR A 78 -10.96 -8.74 -0.53
CA THR A 78 -10.96 -8.78 0.95
C THR A 78 -12.19 -9.43 1.57
N GLY A 79 -13.26 -9.67 0.81
CA GLY A 79 -14.52 -10.09 1.41
C GLY A 79 -15.42 -8.94 1.87
N PHE A 80 -15.06 -7.67 1.64
CA PHE A 80 -15.87 -6.54 2.11
C PHE A 80 -17.06 -6.22 1.22
N THR A 81 -17.02 -6.65 -0.04
CA THR A 81 -18.14 -6.55 -0.97
C THR A 81 -18.28 -7.85 -1.77
N ASP A 82 -19.51 -8.13 -2.21
CA ASP A 82 -19.83 -9.14 -3.21
C ASP A 82 -20.19 -8.51 -4.57
N ASP A 83 -20.15 -7.17 -4.66
CA ASP A 83 -20.38 -6.43 -5.90
C ASP A 83 -19.30 -6.76 -6.93
N LYS A 84 -19.75 -7.26 -8.09
CA LYS A 84 -18.91 -7.61 -9.24
C LYS A 84 -19.05 -6.61 -10.38
N GLU A 85 -19.99 -5.67 -10.28
CA GLU A 85 -20.28 -4.72 -11.35
C GLU A 85 -19.10 -3.78 -11.58
N GLY A 86 -18.65 -3.73 -12.84
CA GLY A 86 -17.52 -2.90 -13.27
C GLY A 86 -16.14 -3.52 -13.00
N LEU A 87 -16.06 -4.74 -12.47
CA LEU A 87 -14.79 -5.48 -12.47
C LEU A 87 -14.43 -5.92 -13.90
N PRO A 88 -13.13 -6.06 -14.22
CA PRO A 88 -12.69 -6.58 -15.52
C PRO A 88 -13.30 -7.95 -15.83
N LYS A 89 -13.56 -8.23 -17.11
CA LYS A 89 -14.17 -9.49 -17.54
C LYS A 89 -13.30 -10.71 -17.24
N ASP A 90 -11.98 -10.54 -17.24
CA ASP A 90 -10.97 -11.56 -16.93
C ASP A 90 -10.55 -11.56 -15.44
N PHE A 91 -11.24 -10.80 -14.60
CA PHE A 91 -10.96 -10.78 -13.17
C PHE A 91 -11.36 -12.12 -12.53
N ASP A 92 -10.40 -12.81 -11.92
CA ASP A 92 -10.65 -14.10 -11.28
C ASP A 92 -11.55 -13.92 -10.05
N LEU A 93 -12.83 -14.27 -10.15
CA LEU A 93 -13.78 -14.11 -9.05
C LEU A 93 -13.65 -15.16 -7.95
N SER A 94 -12.80 -16.18 -8.13
CA SER A 94 -12.63 -17.29 -7.18
C SER A 94 -11.65 -16.98 -6.06
N LEU A 95 -10.63 -16.12 -6.28
CA LEU A 95 -9.72 -15.73 -5.21
C LEU A 95 -10.36 -14.62 -4.36
N LYS A 96 -10.60 -14.93 -3.09
CA LYS A 96 -11.24 -14.03 -2.14
C LYS A 96 -10.87 -14.45 -0.72
N MET A 97 -10.55 -13.48 0.12
CA MET A 97 -10.32 -13.68 1.54
C MET A 97 -11.65 -13.75 2.29
N ASP A 98 -11.67 -14.50 3.39
CA ASP A 98 -12.79 -14.49 4.31
C ASP A 98 -12.83 -13.16 5.07
N LYS A 99 -14.01 -12.51 5.14
CA LYS A 99 -14.18 -11.21 5.81
C LYS A 99 -13.79 -11.26 7.30
N SER A 100 -13.92 -12.42 7.96
CA SER A 100 -13.61 -12.62 9.37
C SER A 100 -12.13 -12.54 9.70
N VAL A 101 -11.23 -12.65 8.71
CA VAL A 101 -9.79 -12.53 8.95
C VAL A 101 -9.41 -11.11 9.40
N TRP A 102 -10.20 -10.10 9.02
CA TRP A 102 -9.91 -8.70 9.29
C TRP A 102 -10.23 -8.31 10.73
N ASN A 103 -9.22 -7.81 11.44
CA ASN A 103 -9.32 -7.44 12.84
C ASN A 103 -9.57 -5.93 13.00
N TYR A 104 -10.63 -5.56 13.74
CA TYR A 104 -10.97 -4.16 14.02
C TYR A 104 -10.65 -3.74 15.47
N LYS A 105 -10.31 -4.69 16.35
CA LYS A 105 -10.11 -4.46 17.78
C LYS A 105 -8.92 -3.53 18.00
N GLY A 106 -9.17 -2.42 18.69
CA GLY A 106 -8.15 -1.43 19.03
C GLY A 106 -7.67 -0.56 17.86
N ILE A 107 -8.30 -0.67 16.69
CA ILE A 107 -8.00 0.18 15.53
C ILE A 107 -9.01 1.32 15.49
N ARG A 108 -8.53 2.56 15.29
CA ARG A 108 -9.42 3.72 15.12
C ARG A 108 -10.19 3.59 13.80
N PRO A 109 -11.46 4.04 13.71
CA PRO A 109 -12.24 3.94 12.47
C PRO A 109 -11.58 4.55 11.23
N ALA A 110 -10.71 5.56 11.37
CA ALA A 110 -9.93 6.13 10.26
C ALA A 110 -8.86 5.17 9.69
N ASN A 111 -8.50 4.12 10.44
CA ASN A 111 -7.46 3.15 10.10
C ASN A 111 -8.04 1.76 9.75
N TYR A 112 -9.36 1.65 9.62
CA TYR A 112 -10.00 0.40 9.22
C TYR A 112 -9.54 -0.06 7.84
N PRO A 113 -9.44 -1.39 7.60
CA PRO A 113 -8.91 -1.92 6.36
C PRO A 113 -9.56 -1.35 5.10
N GLU A 114 -10.88 -1.20 5.07
CA GLU A 114 -11.65 -0.62 3.95
C GLU A 114 -11.17 0.79 3.60
N LYS A 115 -10.94 1.63 4.61
CA LYS A 115 -10.46 3.00 4.40
C LYS A 115 -9.03 3.02 3.90
N ARG A 116 -8.19 2.11 4.40
CA ARG A 116 -6.81 1.96 3.92
C ARG A 116 -6.75 1.46 2.47
N ILE A 117 -7.66 0.57 2.09
CA ILE A 117 -7.82 0.09 0.70
C ILE A 117 -8.19 1.25 -0.23
N LYS A 118 -9.13 2.09 0.20
CA LYS A 118 -9.49 3.30 -0.55
C LYS A 118 -8.33 4.28 -0.71
N GLU A 119 -7.54 4.48 0.35
CA GLU A 119 -6.35 5.34 0.32
C GLU A 119 -5.26 4.77 -0.60
N ILE A 120 -4.98 3.47 -0.54
CA ILE A 120 -3.95 2.87 -1.39
C ILE A 120 -4.36 2.82 -2.86
N ALA A 121 -5.66 2.69 -3.16
CA ALA A 121 -6.15 2.74 -4.55
C ALA A 121 -5.79 4.07 -5.24
N VAL A 122 -5.77 5.19 -4.50
CA VAL A 122 -5.27 6.48 -5.01
C VAL A 122 -3.80 6.37 -5.40
N LEU A 123 -2.94 5.96 -4.46
CA LEU A 123 -1.50 5.85 -4.70
C LEU A 123 -1.20 4.91 -5.87
N LEU A 124 -1.88 3.76 -5.93
CA LEU A 124 -1.68 2.80 -7.02
C LEU A 124 -2.08 3.43 -8.35
N SER A 125 -3.25 4.07 -8.45
CA SER A 125 -3.69 4.72 -9.70
C SER A 125 -2.77 5.85 -10.17
N GLU A 126 -2.06 6.54 -9.28
CA GLU A 126 -1.09 7.58 -9.64
C GLU A 126 0.27 7.01 -10.08
N THR A 127 0.58 5.75 -9.75
CA THR A 127 1.92 5.16 -9.91
C THR A 127 2.01 4.08 -10.99
N ILE A 128 0.89 3.52 -11.41
CA ILE A 128 0.83 2.35 -12.32
C ILE A 128 1.50 2.53 -13.69
N ASP A 129 1.46 3.74 -14.25
CA ASP A 129 1.87 4.01 -15.63
C ASP A 129 3.39 3.87 -15.75
N GLU A 130 4.12 4.45 -14.80
CA GLU A 130 5.58 4.41 -14.76
C GLU A 130 6.17 3.36 -13.79
N GLY A 131 5.36 2.79 -12.89
CA GLY A 131 5.80 1.88 -11.84
C GLY A 131 6.06 2.60 -10.50
N ILE A 132 5.74 1.95 -9.38
CA ILE A 132 5.87 2.53 -8.03
C ILE A 132 7.32 2.97 -7.76
N VAL A 133 8.29 2.14 -8.15
CA VAL A 133 9.71 2.44 -7.94
C VAL A 133 10.14 3.66 -8.75
N ASN A 134 9.82 3.71 -10.04
CA ASN A 134 10.20 4.85 -10.88
C ASN A 134 9.56 6.14 -10.40
N PHE A 135 8.26 6.11 -10.09
CA PHE A 135 7.53 7.25 -9.55
C PHE A 135 8.21 7.86 -8.32
N PHE A 136 8.58 7.05 -7.34
CA PHE A 136 9.25 7.56 -6.15
C PHE A 136 10.69 8.00 -6.44
N LEU A 137 11.42 7.31 -7.32
CA LEU A 137 12.77 7.72 -7.70
C LEU A 137 12.79 9.09 -8.36
N GLU A 138 11.88 9.38 -9.29
CA GLU A 138 11.80 10.68 -9.95
C GLU A 138 11.44 11.79 -8.95
N ARG A 139 10.44 11.57 -8.08
CA ARG A 139 10.10 12.54 -7.02
C ARG A 139 11.26 12.78 -6.04
N ILE A 140 11.99 11.73 -5.67
CA ILE A 140 13.17 11.86 -4.81
C ILE A 140 14.23 12.70 -5.52
N LYS A 141 14.54 12.42 -6.80
CA LYS A 141 15.51 13.18 -7.61
C LYS A 141 15.18 14.66 -7.66
N MET A 142 13.89 15.01 -7.83
CA MET A 142 13.43 16.41 -7.85
C MET A 142 13.67 17.14 -6.51
N GLU A 143 13.63 16.42 -5.40
CA GLU A 143 13.74 16.99 -4.05
C GLU A 143 15.15 16.88 -3.44
N LEU A 144 16.13 16.29 -4.14
CA LEU A 144 17.51 16.11 -3.64
C LEU A 144 18.19 17.42 -3.19
N LYS A 145 17.85 18.54 -3.84
CA LYS A 145 18.41 19.88 -3.53
C LYS A 145 17.62 20.62 -2.44
N ASN A 146 16.55 20.05 -1.92
CA ASN A 146 15.72 20.70 -0.92
C ASN A 146 16.46 20.75 0.43
N LYS A 147 16.75 21.96 0.91
CA LYS A 147 17.46 22.19 2.18
C LYS A 147 16.64 21.79 3.42
N ASN A 148 15.35 21.49 3.26
CA ASN A 148 14.46 21.08 4.34
C ASN A 148 13.93 19.66 4.11
N PRO A 149 14.50 18.64 4.80
CA PRO A 149 14.08 17.25 4.63
C PRO A 149 12.60 16.99 4.92
N LYS A 150 11.98 17.72 5.87
CA LYS A 150 10.55 17.57 6.16
C LYS A 150 9.68 18.04 5.01
N ASN A 151 10.08 19.15 4.37
CA ASN A 151 9.40 19.68 3.19
C ASN A 151 9.58 18.73 1.99
N ALA A 152 10.79 18.21 1.78
CA ALA A 152 11.09 17.24 0.75
C ALA A 152 10.18 16.00 0.85
N VAL A 153 10.12 15.39 2.04
CA VAL A 153 9.25 14.23 2.30
C VAL A 153 7.78 14.57 2.06
N LYS A 154 7.31 15.75 2.50
CA LYS A 154 5.92 16.18 2.27
C LYS A 154 5.60 16.28 0.78
N ARG A 155 6.54 16.76 -0.05
CA ARG A 155 6.37 16.89 -1.50
C ARG A 155 6.40 15.54 -2.21
N ILE A 156 7.36 14.67 -1.85
CA ILE A 156 7.45 13.30 -2.38
C ILE A 156 6.15 12.54 -2.10
N MET A 157 5.63 12.65 -0.87
CA MET A 157 4.45 11.93 -0.40
C MET A 157 3.13 12.66 -0.67
N ASN A 158 3.11 13.69 -1.53
CA ASN A 158 1.88 14.41 -1.85
C ASN A 158 1.06 13.62 -2.88
N PHE A 159 -0.02 13.00 -2.41
CA PHE A 159 -1.01 12.28 -3.21
C PHE A 159 -2.38 12.90 -2.99
N ASP A 160 -3.21 12.95 -4.04
CA ASP A 160 -4.47 13.67 -3.96
C ASP A 160 -5.50 12.90 -3.12
N GLY A 161 -5.97 13.53 -2.04
CA GLY A 161 -6.95 12.93 -1.13
C GLY A 161 -6.38 12.02 -0.03
N ILE A 162 -5.08 11.73 -0.01
CA ILE A 162 -4.44 10.99 1.09
C ILE A 162 -4.15 11.94 2.26
N GLY A 163 -4.59 11.56 3.48
CA GLY A 163 -4.33 12.32 4.70
C GLY A 163 -5.22 13.55 4.94
N VAL A 164 -6.20 13.81 4.06
CA VAL A 164 -7.19 14.90 4.20
C VAL A 164 -8.03 14.74 5.47
N GLN A 165 -8.36 13.51 5.86
CA GLN A 165 -9.16 13.21 7.07
C GLN A 165 -8.44 13.53 8.39
N ARG A 166 -7.13 13.82 8.38
CA ARG A 166 -6.40 14.24 9.59
C ARG A 166 -6.49 15.75 9.87
N LYS A 167 -7.09 16.51 8.96
CA LYS A 167 -7.22 17.98 9.04
C LYS A 167 -8.62 18.45 9.43
N MET A 168 -9.57 17.54 9.61
CA MET A 168 -10.91 17.82 10.14
C MET A 168 -10.99 17.35 11.59
#